data_AF-I4Z3Y7-F1
#
_entry.id   AF-I4Z3Y7-F1
#
_cell.length_a   1.000
_cell.length_b   1.000
_cell.length_c   1.000
_cell.angle_alpha   90.00
_cell.angle_beta   90.00
_cell.angle_gamma   90.00
#
_symmetry.space_group_name_H-M   'P 1'
#
loop_
_entity.id
_entity.type
_entity.pdbx_description
1 polymer ?
#
loop_
_entity_poly.entity_id
_entity_poly.type
_entity_poly.pdbx_seq_one_letter_code
_entity_poly.pdbx_strand_id
1 'polypeptide(L)'
;MSKITPTHLARAALVYVRQSKAYQVINNLESQRRQYGLVERARQLGWDDVQLVDDDLGRSGGGTVRPGFEKLLAAICEERVGAVVSLEASRLARNGRDWHTLLEFCGLVGTLIVDEEAIYDPRSPNDRLLLGMKGTMSEMELSIFRQRSVEAMRQKARRGELHLTVAVGYVKTDDNRIEKDPDRRVQDGILLVFRKFAELQTIRQVLL
;
A
#
# COMPACT_ATOMS: atom_id res chain seq x y z
N MET A 1 -32.54 -13.67 -5.55
CA MET A 1 -32.83 -12.42 -4.81
C MET A 1 -31.56 -11.58 -4.81
N SER A 2 -31.65 -10.30 -5.14
CA SER A 2 -30.51 -9.39 -5.02
C SER A 2 -30.14 -9.24 -3.55
N LYS A 3 -28.84 -9.26 -3.20
CA LYS A 3 -28.36 -8.98 -1.83
C LYS A 3 -28.57 -7.51 -1.43
N ILE A 4 -28.78 -6.64 -2.43
CA ILE A 4 -29.05 -5.22 -2.23
C ILE A 4 -30.52 -5.04 -1.83
N THR A 5 -30.75 -4.30 -0.76
CA THR A 5 -32.07 -4.00 -0.22
C THR A 5 -32.30 -2.48 -0.25
N PRO A 6 -33.56 -2.01 -0.16
CA PRO A 6 -33.85 -0.58 -0.06
C PRO A 6 -33.13 0.10 1.12
N THR A 7 -32.94 -0.62 2.23
CA THR A 7 -32.20 -0.11 3.40
C THR A 7 -30.73 0.16 3.08
N HIS A 8 -30.11 -0.66 2.22
CA HIS A 8 -28.74 -0.40 1.76
C HIS A 8 -28.69 0.82 0.83
N LEU A 9 -29.67 0.97 -0.07
CA LEU A 9 -29.72 2.07 -1.04
C LEU A 9 -30.09 3.43 -0.41
N ALA A 10 -30.77 3.43 0.73
CA ALA A 10 -31.06 4.64 1.51
C ALA A 10 -29.82 5.25 2.18
N ARG A 11 -28.69 4.53 2.17
CA ARG A 11 -27.39 4.93 2.73
C ARG A 11 -26.38 5.13 1.60
N ALA A 12 -25.31 5.87 1.85
CA ALA A 12 -24.29 6.14 0.83
C ALA A 12 -23.52 4.87 0.43
N ALA A 13 -23.03 4.82 -0.81
CA ALA A 13 -21.97 3.91 -1.22
C ALA A 13 -20.62 4.62 -1.18
N LEU A 14 -19.64 4.04 -0.47
CA LEU A 14 -18.28 4.57 -0.42
C LEU A 14 -17.37 3.80 -1.36
N VAL A 15 -16.82 4.47 -2.36
CA VAL A 15 -15.79 3.91 -3.25
C VAL A 15 -14.43 4.18 -2.63
N TYR A 16 -13.79 3.14 -2.09
CA TYR A 16 -12.47 3.25 -1.48
C TYR A 16 -11.38 2.93 -2.51
N VAL A 17 -10.60 3.97 -2.83
CA VAL A 17 -9.51 3.90 -3.81
C VAL A 17 -8.17 3.75 -3.09
N ARG A 18 -7.39 2.76 -3.51
CA ARG A 18 -6.06 2.50 -2.97
C ARG A 18 -5.08 2.19 -4.10
N GLN A 19 -3.96 2.90 -4.11
CA GLN A 19 -2.85 2.62 -5.01
C GLN A 19 -1.51 2.66 -4.27
N SER A 20 -0.66 1.68 -4.52
CA SER A 20 0.71 1.64 -3.99
C SER A 20 1.61 2.58 -4.79
N LYS A 21 2.30 3.49 -4.10
CA LYS A 21 3.40 4.37 -4.60
C LYS A 21 3.01 5.46 -5.62
N ALA A 22 3.45 6.70 -5.34
CA ALA A 22 3.36 7.84 -6.25
C ALA A 22 3.89 7.56 -7.67
N TYR A 23 4.92 6.72 -7.81
CA TYR A 23 5.47 6.32 -9.12
C TYR A 23 4.52 5.44 -9.96
N GLN A 24 3.68 4.62 -9.32
CA GLN A 24 2.70 3.80 -10.05
C GLN A 24 1.45 4.60 -10.42
N VAL A 25 1.14 5.69 -9.71
CA VAL A 25 0.04 6.61 -10.04
C VAL A 25 0.27 7.26 -11.41
N ILE A 26 1.51 7.68 -11.70
CA ILE A 26 1.85 8.34 -12.97
C ILE A 26 1.87 7.37 -14.16
N ASN A 27 2.32 6.12 -13.93
CA ASN A 27 2.59 5.16 -15.01
C ASN A 27 1.47 4.12 -15.22
N ASN A 28 0.39 4.14 -14.44
CA ASN A 28 -0.68 3.13 -14.51
C ASN A 28 -2.07 3.76 -14.59
N LEU A 29 -2.29 4.52 -15.68
CA LEU A 29 -3.54 5.24 -15.96
C LEU A 29 -4.76 4.32 -16.08
N GLU A 30 -4.57 3.08 -16.54
CA GLU A 30 -5.67 2.12 -16.69
C GLU A 30 -6.19 1.62 -15.33
N SER A 31 -5.30 1.31 -14.39
CA SER A 31 -5.69 0.94 -13.03
C SER A 31 -6.42 2.08 -12.32
N GLN A 32 -6.00 3.32 -12.55
CA GLN A 32 -6.68 4.49 -12.02
C GLN A 32 -8.09 4.60 -12.62
N ARG A 33 -8.24 4.55 -13.96
CA ARG A 33 -9.54 4.57 -14.63
C ARG A 33 -10.51 3.51 -14.10
N ARG A 34 -10.03 2.29 -13.87
CA ARG A 34 -10.86 1.21 -13.31
C ARG A 34 -11.35 1.53 -11.90
N GLN A 35 -10.48 2.06 -11.03
CA GLN A 35 -10.87 2.45 -9.67
C GLN A 35 -11.89 3.58 -9.64
N TYR A 36 -11.73 4.62 -10.48
CA TYR A 36 -12.74 5.68 -10.59
C TYR A 36 -14.03 5.19 -11.27
N GLY A 37 -13.93 4.21 -12.17
CA GLY A 37 -15.08 3.54 -12.79
C GLY A 37 -15.99 2.80 -11.81
N LEU A 38 -15.51 2.50 -10.59
CA LEU A 38 -16.34 1.91 -9.53
C LEU A 38 -17.47 2.83 -9.06
N VAL A 39 -17.35 4.14 -9.27
CA VAL A 39 -18.44 5.09 -9.00
C VAL A 39 -19.64 4.78 -9.90
N GLU A 40 -19.40 4.60 -11.19
CA GLU A 40 -20.45 4.23 -12.15
C GLU A 40 -21.01 2.84 -11.85
N ARG A 41 -20.16 1.91 -11.42
CA ARG A 41 -20.62 0.59 -10.96
C ARG A 41 -21.58 0.70 -9.78
N ALA A 42 -21.26 1.51 -8.77
CA ALA A 42 -22.13 1.73 -7.62
C ALA A 42 -23.48 2.34 -8.04
N ARG A 43 -23.48 3.31 -8.95
CA ARG A 43 -24.70 3.90 -9.54
C ARG A 43 -25.54 2.86 -10.29
N GLN A 44 -24.91 2.03 -11.12
CA GLN A 44 -25.60 0.94 -11.83
C GLN A 44 -26.21 -0.11 -10.90
N LEU A 45 -25.66 -0.26 -9.69
CA LEU A 45 -26.21 -1.12 -8.66
C LEU A 45 -27.37 -0.47 -7.87
N GLY A 46 -27.67 0.80 -8.12
CA GLY A 46 -28.84 1.52 -7.60
C GLY A 46 -28.54 2.56 -6.53
N TRP A 47 -27.27 2.87 -6.24
CA TRP A 47 -26.94 3.94 -5.29
C TRP A 47 -26.97 5.32 -5.94
N ASP A 48 -27.75 6.23 -5.35
CA ASP A 48 -27.81 7.64 -5.76
C ASP A 48 -26.66 8.46 -5.14
N ASP A 49 -26.41 8.28 -3.84
CA ASP A 49 -25.29 8.89 -3.12
C ASP A 49 -24.06 7.98 -3.17
N VAL A 50 -23.08 8.36 -3.99
CA VAL A 50 -21.80 7.66 -4.14
C VAL A 50 -20.67 8.63 -3.83
N GLN A 51 -19.87 8.32 -2.81
CA GLN A 51 -18.76 9.17 -2.36
C GLN A 51 -17.44 8.44 -2.59
N LEU A 52 -16.45 9.19 -3.07
CA LEU A 52 -15.11 8.68 -3.30
C LEU A 52 -14.22 8.94 -2.08
N VAL A 53 -13.49 7.92 -1.65
CA VAL A 53 -12.48 8.02 -0.59
C VAL A 53 -11.12 7.67 -1.17
N ASP A 54 -10.33 8.70 -1.49
CA ASP A 54 -9.02 8.58 -2.12
C ASP A 54 -7.88 9.25 -1.32
N ASP A 55 -8.15 9.66 -0.07
CA ASP A 55 -7.20 10.31 0.85
C ASP A 55 -5.91 9.50 1.10
N ASP A 56 -5.96 8.19 0.85
CA ASP A 56 -4.86 7.25 1.05
C ASP A 56 -4.04 6.99 -0.23
N LEU A 57 -4.35 7.66 -1.35
CA LEU A 57 -3.58 7.56 -2.61
C LEU A 57 -2.13 8.02 -2.42
N GLY A 58 -1.18 7.27 -3.02
CA GLY A 58 0.23 7.62 -3.04
C GLY A 58 0.96 7.47 -1.70
N ARG A 59 0.25 7.16 -0.60
CA ARG A 59 0.86 6.90 0.71
C ARG A 59 1.49 5.51 0.72
N SER A 60 2.81 5.47 0.92
CA SER A 60 3.55 4.21 0.95
C SER A 60 3.20 3.40 2.20
N GLY A 61 3.39 2.08 2.10
CA GLY A 61 3.17 1.11 3.16
C GLY A 61 4.05 1.25 4.42
N GLY A 62 4.61 2.43 4.70
CA GLY A 62 5.39 2.77 5.89
C GLY A 62 4.75 3.81 6.84
N GLY A 63 3.78 4.60 6.39
CA GLY A 63 3.06 5.55 7.27
C GLY A 63 1.92 4.85 8.01
N THR A 64 1.74 5.15 9.31
CA THR A 64 0.70 4.59 10.17
C THR A 64 -0.67 5.24 9.96
N VAL A 65 -0.71 6.49 9.51
CA VAL A 65 -1.94 7.31 9.48
C VAL A 65 -2.69 7.10 8.16
N ARG A 66 -3.92 6.57 8.25
CA ARG A 66 -4.81 6.26 7.12
C ARG A 66 -6.13 7.04 7.24
N PRO A 67 -6.13 8.35 6.96
CA PRO A 67 -7.31 9.18 7.16
C PRO A 67 -8.49 8.72 6.30
N GLY A 68 -8.26 8.18 5.10
CA GLY A 68 -9.34 7.67 4.25
C GLY A 68 -9.99 6.43 4.86
N PHE A 69 -9.18 5.48 5.32
CA PHE A 69 -9.68 4.28 6.01
C PHE A 69 -10.37 4.59 7.34
N GLU A 70 -9.84 5.54 8.12
CA GLU A 70 -10.47 5.99 9.37
C GLU A 70 -11.83 6.65 9.11
N LYS A 71 -11.93 7.52 8.09
CA LYS A 71 -13.20 8.11 7.63
C LYS A 71 -14.20 7.05 7.18
N LEU A 72 -13.74 6.04 6.43
CA LEU A 72 -14.54 4.91 5.99
C LEU A 72 -15.13 4.15 7.19
N LEU A 73 -14.29 3.76 8.15
CA LEU A 73 -14.74 3.05 9.36
C LEU A 73 -15.71 3.89 10.18
N ALA A 74 -15.43 5.18 10.37
CA ALA A 74 -16.33 6.09 11.09
C ALA A 74 -17.71 6.17 10.41
N ALA A 75 -17.75 6.33 9.08
CA ALA A 75 -19.00 6.40 8.33
C ALA A 75 -19.81 5.08 8.40
N ILE A 76 -19.13 3.93 8.43
CA ILE A 76 -19.77 2.62 8.64
C ILE A 76 -20.36 2.52 10.05
N CYS A 77 -19.58 2.89 11.08
CA CYS A 77 -20.03 2.87 12.48
C CYS A 77 -21.20 3.83 12.74
N GLU A 78 -21.29 4.93 12.01
CA GLU A 78 -22.41 5.87 12.05
C GLU A 78 -23.63 5.41 11.22
N GLU A 79 -23.60 4.19 10.66
CA GLU A 79 -24.65 3.60 9.83
C GLU A 79 -25.02 4.42 8.58
N ARG A 80 -24.12 5.28 8.12
CA ARG A 80 -24.33 6.12 6.93
C ARG A 80 -24.01 5.42 5.62
N VAL A 81 -23.44 4.21 5.69
CA VAL A 81 -22.87 3.50 4.54
C VAL A 81 -23.61 2.18 4.30
N GLY A 82 -24.22 2.07 3.12
CA GLY A 82 -24.91 0.86 2.67
C GLY A 82 -24.00 -0.12 1.94
N ALA A 83 -22.95 0.39 1.29
CA ALA A 83 -21.94 -0.43 0.65
C ALA A 83 -20.56 0.23 0.66
N VAL A 84 -19.53 -0.60 0.79
CA VAL A 84 -18.14 -0.25 0.51
C VAL A 84 -17.73 -0.91 -0.79
N VAL A 85 -17.30 -0.10 -1.76
CA VAL A 85 -16.92 -0.55 -3.10
C VAL A 85 -15.42 -0.42 -3.27
N SER A 86 -14.78 -1.44 -3.81
CA SER A 86 -13.34 -1.45 -4.11
C SER A 86 -13.05 -2.27 -5.36
N LEU A 87 -11.83 -2.18 -5.89
CA LEU A 87 -11.44 -2.99 -7.05
C LEU A 87 -11.38 -4.48 -6.68
N GLU A 88 -10.75 -4.76 -5.54
CA GLU A 88 -10.60 -6.07 -4.95
C GLU A 88 -10.87 -5.93 -3.46
N ALA A 89 -11.76 -6.78 -2.92
CA ALA A 89 -12.14 -6.70 -1.50
C ALA A 89 -10.92 -6.79 -0.56
N SER A 90 -9.94 -7.63 -0.90
CA SER A 90 -8.68 -7.79 -0.15
C SER A 90 -7.82 -6.52 -0.06
N ARG A 91 -8.07 -5.51 -0.90
CA ARG A 91 -7.31 -4.24 -0.91
C ARG A 91 -7.87 -3.16 0.00
N LEU A 92 -9.06 -3.34 0.56
CA LEU A 92 -9.67 -2.40 1.51
C LEU A 92 -8.81 -2.18 2.76
N ALA A 93 -8.13 -3.23 3.20
CA ALA A 93 -7.27 -3.24 4.38
C ALA A 93 -5.80 -3.49 4.02
N ARG A 94 -4.88 -2.97 4.84
CA ARG A 94 -3.43 -3.10 4.61
C ARG A 94 -2.80 -4.30 5.31
N ASN A 95 -3.49 -4.86 6.28
CA ASN A 95 -3.08 -6.02 7.06
C ASN A 95 -4.34 -6.79 7.51
N GLY A 96 -4.16 -8.02 7.97
CA GLY A 96 -5.26 -8.86 8.45
C GLY A 96 -6.07 -8.25 9.60
N ARG A 97 -5.45 -7.48 10.51
CA ARG A 97 -6.18 -6.81 11.60
C ARG A 97 -7.20 -5.82 11.05
N ASP A 98 -6.75 -4.85 10.25
CA ASP A 98 -7.61 -3.85 9.61
C ASP A 98 -8.71 -4.54 8.77
N TRP A 99 -8.38 -5.67 8.14
CA TRP A 99 -9.32 -6.46 7.35
C TRP A 99 -10.43 -7.04 8.21
N HIS A 100 -10.06 -7.75 9.28
CA HIS A 100 -11.01 -8.34 10.20
C HIS A 100 -11.87 -7.29 10.88
N THR A 101 -11.27 -6.17 11.31
CA THR A 101 -12.01 -5.03 11.89
C THR A 101 -13.05 -4.49 10.91
N LEU A 102 -12.71 -4.30 9.63
CA LEU A 102 -13.68 -3.87 8.62
C LEU A 102 -14.82 -4.90 8.44
N LEU A 103 -14.49 -6.19 8.34
CA LEU A 103 -15.49 -7.27 8.20
C LEU A 103 -16.42 -7.38 9.41
N GLU A 104 -15.93 -7.09 10.60
CA GLU A 104 -16.73 -7.05 11.83
C GLU A 104 -17.71 -5.87 11.81
N PHE A 105 -17.24 -4.64 11.59
CA PHE A 105 -18.11 -3.48 11.56
C PHE A 105 -19.15 -3.56 10.45
N CYS A 106 -18.76 -3.93 9.23
CA CYS A 106 -19.72 -4.13 8.14
C CYS A 106 -20.77 -5.20 8.47
N GLY A 107 -20.37 -6.27 9.17
CA GLY A 107 -21.28 -7.32 9.63
C GLY A 107 -22.28 -6.82 10.69
N LEU A 108 -21.81 -5.96 11.61
CA LEU A 108 -22.65 -5.39 12.68
C LEU A 108 -23.73 -4.45 12.14
N VAL A 109 -23.38 -3.55 11.22
CA VAL A 109 -24.31 -2.52 10.73
C VAL A 109 -25.03 -2.91 9.42
N GLY A 110 -24.71 -4.08 8.86
CA GLY A 110 -25.27 -4.56 7.61
C GLY A 110 -24.77 -3.82 6.36
N THR A 111 -23.54 -3.31 6.39
CA THR A 111 -22.91 -2.70 5.21
C THR A 111 -22.40 -3.80 4.27
N LEU A 112 -22.74 -3.70 2.98
CA LEU A 112 -22.26 -4.63 1.97
C LEU A 112 -20.81 -4.33 1.55
N ILE A 113 -20.07 -5.35 1.14
CA ILE A 113 -18.78 -5.18 0.48
C ILE A 113 -18.95 -5.54 -0.99
N VAL A 114 -18.49 -4.67 -1.88
CA VAL A 114 -18.61 -4.84 -3.33
C VAL A 114 -17.21 -4.78 -3.93
N ASP A 115 -16.85 -5.79 -4.70
CA ASP A 115 -15.71 -5.73 -5.61
C ASP A 115 -16.18 -5.77 -7.08
N GLU A 116 -15.25 -5.80 -8.04
CA GLU A 116 -15.60 -5.88 -9.45
C GLU A 116 -16.39 -7.16 -9.81
N GLU A 117 -16.19 -8.24 -9.06
CA GLU A 117 -16.74 -9.56 -9.38
C GLU A 117 -18.09 -9.80 -8.72
N ALA A 118 -18.25 -9.38 -7.46
CA ALA A 118 -19.40 -9.75 -6.65
C ALA A 118 -19.76 -8.75 -5.55
N ILE A 119 -20.95 -8.95 -5.01
CA ILE A 119 -21.47 -8.30 -3.80
C ILE A 119 -21.47 -9.33 -2.68
N TYR A 120 -20.93 -8.95 -1.53
CA TYR A 120 -20.79 -9.76 -0.34
C TYR A 120 -21.58 -9.13 0.81
N ASP A 121 -22.35 -9.96 1.53
CA ASP A 121 -22.93 -9.59 2.82
C ASP A 121 -22.08 -10.21 3.94
N PRO A 122 -21.30 -9.43 4.72
CA PRO A 122 -20.46 -9.97 5.78
C PRO A 122 -21.20 -10.70 6.92
N ARG A 123 -22.54 -10.65 6.96
CA ARG A 123 -23.40 -11.42 7.86
C ARG A 123 -23.69 -12.83 7.34
N SER A 124 -23.59 -13.03 6.03
CA SER A 124 -23.75 -14.34 5.40
C SER A 124 -22.51 -15.20 5.68
N PRO A 125 -22.66 -16.40 6.27
CA PRO A 125 -21.51 -17.27 6.57
C PRO A 125 -20.66 -17.60 5.34
N ASN A 126 -21.29 -17.83 4.19
CA ASN A 126 -20.59 -18.18 2.95
C ASN A 126 -19.78 -16.99 2.41
N ASP A 127 -20.38 -15.79 2.42
CA ASP A 127 -19.68 -14.58 1.98
C ASP A 127 -18.56 -14.23 2.96
N ARG A 128 -18.79 -14.38 4.26
CA ARG A 128 -17.78 -14.13 5.30
C ARG A 128 -16.59 -15.08 5.17
N LEU A 129 -16.83 -16.37 4.89
CA LEU A 129 -15.77 -17.35 4.62
C LEU A 129 -14.96 -16.94 3.38
N LEU A 130 -15.63 -16.62 2.28
CA LEU A 130 -14.98 -16.21 1.04
C LEU A 130 -14.16 -14.93 1.21
N LEU A 131 -14.70 -13.92 1.91
CA LEU A 131 -14.00 -12.69 2.27
C LEU A 131 -12.77 -13.00 3.16
N GLY A 132 -12.90 -13.92 4.12
CA GLY A 132 -11.79 -14.40 4.92
C GLY A 132 -10.68 -15.02 4.07
N MET A 133 -11.04 -15.92 3.16
CA MET A 133 -10.10 -16.56 2.23
C MET A 133 -9.44 -15.56 1.29
N LYS A 134 -10.18 -14.58 0.74
CA LYS A 134 -9.62 -13.49 -0.09
C LYS A 134 -8.58 -12.67 0.70
N GLY A 135 -8.84 -12.41 1.98
CA GLY A 135 -7.88 -11.76 2.89
C GLY A 135 -6.59 -12.58 3.04
N THR A 136 -6.71 -13.85 3.43
CA THR A 136 -5.56 -14.76 3.62
C THR A 136 -4.75 -14.96 2.33
N MET A 137 -5.42 -15.08 1.18
CA MET A 137 -4.78 -15.20 -0.13
C MET A 137 -3.89 -13.99 -0.42
N SER A 138 -4.38 -12.77 -0.16
CA SER A 138 -3.61 -11.54 -0.38
C SER A 138 -2.37 -11.45 0.53
N GLU A 139 -2.49 -11.87 1.79
CA GLU A 139 -1.33 -11.96 2.69
C GLU A 139 -0.31 -12.99 2.21
N MET A 140 -0.78 -14.15 1.72
CA MET A 140 0.08 -15.19 1.16
C MET A 140 0.82 -14.70 -0.09
N GLU A 141 0.15 -14.03 -1.02
CA GLU A 141 0.78 -13.44 -2.22
C GLU A 141 1.90 -12.47 -1.85
N LEU A 142 1.65 -11.59 -0.87
CA LEU A 142 2.65 -10.66 -0.36
C LEU A 142 3.84 -11.39 0.28
N SER A 143 3.57 -12.48 1.02
CA SER A 143 4.60 -13.32 1.63
C SER A 143 5.49 -13.99 0.56
N ILE A 144 4.89 -14.58 -0.48
CA ILE A 144 5.60 -15.18 -1.61
C ILE A 144 6.46 -14.14 -2.34
N PHE A 145 5.91 -12.95 -2.59
CA PHE A 145 6.65 -11.86 -3.22
C PHE A 145 7.87 -11.42 -2.39
N ARG A 146 7.70 -11.28 -1.08
CA ARG A 146 8.79 -10.96 -0.15
C ARG A 146 9.85 -12.06 -0.14
N GLN A 147 9.45 -13.32 -0.05
CA GLN A 147 10.37 -14.46 -0.06
C GLN A 147 11.23 -14.46 -1.34
N ARG A 148 10.59 -14.33 -2.52
CA ARG A 148 11.30 -14.24 -3.81
C ARG A 148 12.24 -13.04 -3.88
N SER A 149 11.82 -11.90 -3.34
CA SER A 149 12.66 -10.69 -3.30
C SER A 149 13.90 -10.88 -2.42
N VAL A 150 13.74 -11.49 -1.25
CA VAL A 150 14.86 -11.80 -0.34
C VAL A 150 15.81 -12.81 -0.97
N GLU A 151 15.28 -13.84 -1.62
CA GLU A 151 16.08 -14.83 -2.33
C GLU A 151 16.87 -14.20 -3.48
N ALA A 152 16.24 -13.34 -4.29
CA ALA A 152 16.92 -12.60 -5.35
C ALA A 152 18.04 -11.70 -4.80
N MET A 153 17.82 -11.01 -3.67
CA MET A 153 18.86 -10.23 -3.00
C MET A 153 20.03 -11.11 -2.53
N ARG A 154 19.74 -12.28 -1.92
CA ARG A 154 20.77 -13.23 -1.49
C ARG A 154 21.59 -13.76 -2.67
N GLN A 155 20.95 -14.06 -3.81
CA GLN A 155 21.65 -14.51 -5.02
C GLN A 155 22.57 -13.41 -5.57
N LYS A 156 22.11 -12.16 -5.61
CA LYS A 156 22.97 -11.01 -5.97
C LYS A 156 24.16 -10.88 -5.01
N ALA A 157 23.93 -11.05 -3.71
CA ALA A 157 25.01 -10.96 -2.72
C ALA A 157 26.06 -12.06 -2.90
N ARG A 158 25.63 -13.30 -3.16
CA ARG A 158 26.54 -14.44 -3.43
C ARG A 158 27.44 -14.22 -4.65
N ARG A 159 26.97 -13.48 -5.65
CA ARG A 159 27.76 -13.10 -6.83
C ARG A 159 28.60 -11.82 -6.65
N GLY A 160 28.50 -11.16 -5.49
CA GLY A 160 29.14 -9.86 -5.25
C GLY A 160 28.47 -8.68 -5.96
N GLU A 161 27.25 -8.86 -6.49
CA GLU A 161 26.51 -7.87 -7.28
C GLU A 161 25.46 -7.09 -6.45
N LEU A 162 25.29 -7.42 -5.16
CA LEU A 162 24.34 -6.71 -4.30
C LEU A 162 24.94 -5.38 -3.85
N HIS A 163 24.56 -4.32 -4.56
CA HIS A 163 24.87 -2.94 -4.17
C HIS A 163 23.59 -2.31 -3.60
N LEU A 164 23.60 -1.96 -2.31
CA LEU A 164 22.49 -1.26 -1.64
C LEU A 164 22.70 0.26 -1.75
N THR A 165 23.33 0.84 -0.74
CA THR A 165 23.83 2.22 -0.75
C THR A 165 25.35 2.15 -0.83
N VAL A 166 25.94 2.89 -1.76
CA VAL A 166 27.40 3.01 -1.87
C VAL A 166 27.87 4.04 -0.83
N ALA A 167 29.01 3.81 -0.20
CA ALA A 167 29.57 4.73 0.78
C ALA A 167 29.82 6.12 0.16
N VAL A 168 29.67 7.19 0.96
CA VAL A 168 29.91 8.57 0.50
C VAL A 168 31.31 8.70 -0.12
N GLY A 169 31.36 9.31 -1.31
CA GLY A 169 32.55 9.45 -2.16
C GLY A 169 32.99 8.22 -2.93
N TYR A 170 32.10 7.23 -3.01
CA TYR A 170 32.19 6.16 -3.99
C TYR A 170 30.96 6.20 -4.89
N VAL A 171 31.17 5.89 -6.16
CA VAL A 171 30.12 5.82 -7.19
C VAL A 171 30.06 4.42 -7.76
N LYS A 172 28.87 4.05 -8.21
CA LYS A 172 28.67 2.80 -8.95
C LYS A 172 28.88 3.10 -10.44
N THR A 173 29.81 2.40 -11.07
CA THR A 173 30.06 2.52 -12.51
C THR A 173 29.10 1.65 -13.32
N ASP A 174 29.01 1.90 -14.62
CA ASP A 174 28.14 1.16 -15.55
C ASP A 174 28.48 -0.36 -15.58
N ASP A 175 29.75 -0.69 -15.36
CA ASP A 175 30.26 -2.06 -15.23
C ASP A 175 29.94 -2.71 -13.86
N ASN A 176 29.04 -2.09 -13.08
CA ASN A 176 28.59 -2.60 -11.79
C ASN A 176 29.73 -2.69 -10.74
N ARG A 177 30.79 -1.88 -10.89
CA ARG A 177 31.91 -1.77 -9.94
C ARG A 177 31.68 -0.59 -8.99
N ILE A 178 32.32 -0.64 -7.83
CA ILE A 178 32.37 0.48 -6.89
C ILE A 178 33.72 1.16 -7.07
N GLU A 179 33.71 2.42 -7.48
CA GLU A 179 34.90 3.25 -7.67
C GLU A 179 34.81 4.53 -6.84
N LYS A 180 35.93 5.23 -6.64
CA LYS A 180 35.88 6.55 -6.00
C LYS A 180 35.16 7.54 -6.89
N ASP A 181 34.44 8.48 -6.29
CA ASP A 181 33.83 9.59 -7.00
C ASP A 181 34.89 10.30 -7.87
N PRO A 182 34.67 10.50 -9.18
CA PRO A 182 35.64 11.15 -10.05
C PRO A 182 35.93 12.61 -9.65
N ASP A 183 35.06 13.27 -8.88
CA ASP A 183 35.32 14.60 -8.34
C ASP A 183 36.48 14.56 -7.34
N ARG A 184 37.58 15.21 -7.73
CA ARG A 184 38.78 15.35 -6.91
C ARG A 184 38.50 16.01 -5.57
N ARG A 185 37.56 16.96 -5.49
CA ARG A 185 37.20 17.62 -4.22
C ARG A 185 36.58 16.64 -3.25
N VAL A 186 35.77 15.70 -3.73
CA VAL A 186 35.16 14.63 -2.92
C VAL A 186 36.25 13.68 -2.42
N GLN A 187 37.16 13.25 -3.30
CA GLN A 187 38.28 12.39 -2.92
C GLN A 187 39.20 13.05 -1.88
N ASP A 188 39.57 14.31 -2.11
CA ASP A 188 40.44 15.08 -1.22
C ASP A 188 39.78 15.33 0.13
N GLY A 189 38.48 15.61 0.15
CA GLY A 189 37.70 15.75 1.38
C GLY A 189 37.72 14.47 2.23
N ILE A 190 37.53 13.31 1.61
CA ILE A 190 37.56 12.02 2.32
C ILE A 190 38.96 11.70 2.83
N LEU A 191 40.00 11.91 2.00
CA LEU A 191 41.39 11.71 2.42
C LEU A 191 41.78 12.67 3.55
N LEU A 192 41.25 13.90 3.56
CA LEU A 192 41.45 14.85 4.66
C LEU A 192 40.85 14.33 5.96
N VAL A 193 39.62 13.82 5.93
CA VAL A 193 38.96 13.22 7.12
C VAL A 193 39.83 12.11 7.71
N PHE A 194 40.32 11.18 6.90
CA PHE A 194 41.17 10.09 7.39
C PHE A 194 42.52 10.58 7.93
N ARG A 195 43.17 11.54 7.27
CA ARG A 195 44.42 12.14 7.77
C ARG A 195 44.22 12.84 9.11
N LYS A 196 43.17 13.66 9.22
CA LYS A 196 42.86 14.38 10.47
C LYS A 196 42.46 13.44 11.58
N PHE A 197 41.78 12.34 11.27
CA PHE A 197 41.51 11.32 12.27
C PHE A 197 42.79 10.64 12.76
N ALA A 198 43.76 10.35 11.88
CA ALA A 198 45.04 9.79 12.29
C ALA A 198 45.86 10.74 13.17
N GLU A 199 45.78 12.06 12.93
CA GLU A 199 46.46 13.09 13.73
C GLU A 199 45.77 13.35 15.08
N LEU A 200 44.44 13.45 15.09
CA LEU A 200 43.65 13.94 16.23
C LEU A 200 43.05 12.81 17.09
N GLN A 201 42.91 11.61 16.51
CA GLN A 201 42.33 10.42 17.13
C GLN A 201 40.92 10.59 17.74
N THR A 202 40.21 11.68 17.43
CA THR A 202 38.82 11.91 17.88
C THR A 202 37.92 12.40 16.75
N ILE A 203 36.75 11.75 16.58
CA ILE A 203 35.78 12.13 15.55
C ILE A 203 35.30 13.57 15.74
N ARG A 204 35.10 13.99 16.99
CA ARG A 204 34.65 15.35 17.32
C ARG A 204 35.62 16.43 16.83
N GLN A 205 36.94 16.24 17.00
CA GLN A 205 37.92 17.23 16.56
C GLN A 205 38.13 17.22 15.04
N VAL A 206 37.82 16.12 14.35
CA VAL A 206 37.85 16.05 12.88
C VAL A 206 36.66 16.79 12.25
N LEU A 207 35.54 16.87 12.98
CA LEU A 207 34.31 17.53 12.52
C LEU A 207 34.29 19.04 12.75
N LEU A 208 35.02 19.53 13.75
CA LEU A 208 35.11 20.95 14.15
C LEU A 208 36.18 21.70 13.35
#